data_AF-A0A2U8QXS4-F1
#
_entry.id   AF-A0A2U8QXS4-F1
#
_cell.length_a   1.000
_cell.length_b   1.000
_cell.length_c   1.000
_cell.angle_alpha   90.00
_cell.angle_beta   90.00
_cell.angle_gamma   90.00
#
_symmetry.space_group_name_H-M   'P 1'
#
loop_
_entity.id
_entity.type
_entity.pdbx_description
1 polymer ?
#
loop_
_entity_poly.entity_id
_entity_poly.type
_entity_poly.pdbx_seq_one_letter_code
_entity_poly.pdbx_strand_id
1 'polypeptide(L)'
;MIISINYKTKSIMKKKLLLILLFLFSIMTFSQEVEEVTYRFINPTLVKDISQYRKAFSTADMTKFRYKDKSNFIEFLNGLKVEIFSAEQLIRKGVKVNLDRILVREFKEGYVLKLSDDGNYILQQFTAVEFKSRKLKK
;
A
#
# COMPACT_ATOMS: atom_id res chain seq x y z
N MET A 1 35.77 13.17 48.71
CA MET A 1 34.36 12.73 48.73
C MET A 1 34.07 12.06 47.38
N ILE A 2 34.07 10.73 47.32
CA ILE A 2 33.92 9.97 46.06
C ILE A 2 32.42 9.69 45.86
N ILE A 3 31.82 10.25 44.81
CA ILE A 3 30.43 10.03 44.45
C ILE A 3 30.34 8.68 43.73
N SER A 4 29.97 7.64 44.47
CA SER A 4 29.72 6.31 43.91
C SER A 4 28.33 6.29 43.27
N ILE A 5 28.27 6.54 41.96
CA ILE A 5 27.02 6.48 41.21
C ILE A 5 26.60 5.01 41.09
N ASN A 6 25.44 4.69 41.65
CA ASN A 6 24.90 3.34 41.74
C ASN A 6 24.59 2.78 40.34
N TYR A 7 25.48 1.93 39.81
CA TYR A 7 25.40 1.41 38.43
C TYR A 7 24.12 0.60 38.13
N LYS A 8 23.43 0.11 39.17
CA LYS A 8 22.22 -0.72 39.07
C LYS A 8 21.00 0.04 38.53
N THR A 9 20.80 1.29 38.93
CA THR A 9 19.68 2.14 38.45
C THR A 9 19.86 2.57 37.00
N LYS A 10 21.10 2.80 36.56
CA LYS A 10 21.43 3.16 35.16
C LYS A 10 21.10 2.01 34.18
N SER A 11 21.26 0.75 34.60
CA SER A 11 20.91 -0.44 33.81
C SER A 11 19.39 -0.61 33.65
N ILE A 12 18.62 -0.34 34.70
CA ILE A 12 17.14 -0.44 34.68
C ILE A 12 16.53 0.63 33.76
N MET A 13 17.06 1.86 33.76
CA MET A 13 16.63 2.92 32.85
C MET A 13 16.87 2.58 31.38
N LYS A 14 18.03 2.01 31.04
CA LYS A 14 18.34 1.58 29.66
C LYS A 14 17.38 0.51 29.14
N LYS A 15 16.99 -0.45 30.01
CA LYS A 15 16.03 -1.51 29.65
C LYS A 15 14.63 -0.96 29.41
N LYS A 16 14.18 0.00 30.21
CA LYS A 16 12.88 0.67 30.02
C LYS A 16 12.85 1.50 28.74
N LEU A 17 13.94 2.21 28.41
CA LEU A 17 14.07 2.96 27.17
C LEU A 17 14.02 2.05 25.94
N LEU A 18 14.69 0.89 25.98
CA LEU A 18 14.64 -0.11 24.91
C LEU A 18 13.22 -0.65 24.68
N LEU A 19 12.47 -0.90 25.76
CA LEU A 19 11.08 -1.37 25.71
C LEU A 19 10.13 -0.34 25.09
N ILE A 20 10.31 0.94 25.41
CA ILE A 20 9.55 2.04 24.79
C ILE A 20 9.90 2.19 23.31
N LEU A 21 11.18 2.06 22.96
CA LEU A 21 11.64 2.12 21.57
C LEU A 21 11.06 0.98 20.71
N LEU A 22 11.01 -0.23 21.27
CA LEU A 22 10.39 -1.39 20.63
C LEU A 22 8.87 -1.23 20.49
N PHE A 23 8.20 -0.62 21.47
CA PHE A 23 6.77 -0.36 21.41
C PHE A 23 6.40 0.66 20.31
N LEU A 24 7.22 1.70 20.14
CA LEU A 24 7.04 2.71 19.10
C LEU A 24 7.24 2.16 17.68
N PHE A 25 8.02 1.10 17.51
CA PHE A 25 8.21 0.45 16.20
C PHE A 25 6.98 -0.34 15.72
N SER A 26 6.07 -0.72 16.63
CA SER A 26 4.90 -1.55 16.30
C SER A 26 3.79 -0.82 15.53
N ILE A 27 3.83 0.51 15.48
CA ILE A 27 2.71 1.34 14.98
C ILE A 27 2.76 1.51 13.44
N MET A 28 3.81 1.05 12.76
CA MET A 28 3.90 1.16 11.29
C MET A 28 3.30 -0.06 10.58
N THR A 29 2.01 -0.33 10.82
CA THR A 29 1.23 -1.26 9.96
C THR A 29 0.57 -0.48 8.82
N PHE A 30 1.39 0.16 7.99
CA PHE A 30 0.91 0.57 6.68
C PHE A 30 0.74 -0.69 5.83
N SER A 31 -0.41 -0.83 5.17
CA SER A 31 -0.71 -1.94 4.27
C SER A 31 0.15 -1.80 3.01
N GLN A 32 1.44 -2.11 3.12
CA GLN A 32 2.42 -2.00 2.05
C GLN A 32 2.19 -3.12 1.03
N GLU A 33 2.10 -2.77 -0.24
CA GLU A 33 1.98 -3.77 -1.31
C GLU A 33 3.36 -4.35 -1.63
N VAL A 34 3.41 -5.67 -1.83
CA VAL A 34 4.65 -6.43 -2.06
C VAL A 34 4.51 -7.23 -3.35
N GLU A 35 5.46 -7.05 -4.26
CA GLU A 35 5.49 -7.74 -5.56
C GLU A 35 5.53 -9.27 -5.35
N GLU A 36 4.80 -10.01 -6.18
CA GLU A 36 4.56 -11.47 -6.11
C GLU A 36 3.81 -11.97 -4.85
N VAL A 37 3.55 -11.08 -3.88
CA VAL A 37 2.76 -11.40 -2.68
C VAL A 37 1.35 -10.82 -2.80
N THR A 38 1.23 -9.53 -3.13
CA THR A 38 -0.05 -8.80 -3.20
C THR A 38 -0.40 -8.30 -4.59
N TYR A 39 0.59 -8.16 -5.47
CA TYR A 39 0.43 -7.75 -6.86
C TYR A 39 1.55 -8.31 -7.76
N ARG A 40 1.41 -8.17 -9.08
CA ARG A 40 2.40 -8.56 -10.09
C ARG A 40 2.36 -7.63 -11.31
N PHE A 41 3.52 -7.25 -11.83
CA PHE A 41 3.60 -6.55 -13.13
C PHE A 41 3.43 -7.54 -14.29
N ILE A 42 2.54 -7.22 -15.23
CA ILE A 42 2.24 -8.11 -16.37
C ILE A 42 3.14 -7.83 -17.57
N ASN A 43 3.43 -6.56 -17.83
CA ASN A 43 4.20 -6.11 -18.99
C ASN A 43 5.22 -5.00 -18.61
N PRO A 44 6.16 -5.29 -17.70
CA PRO A 44 7.10 -4.29 -17.18
C PRO A 44 8.01 -3.67 -18.24
N THR A 45 8.14 -4.28 -19.42
CA THR A 45 8.96 -3.78 -20.54
C THR A 45 8.40 -2.53 -21.21
N LEU A 46 7.13 -2.17 -20.97
CA LEU A 46 6.52 -0.95 -21.52
C LEU A 46 6.99 0.33 -20.82
N VAL A 47 7.71 0.21 -19.70
CA VAL A 47 8.22 1.37 -18.96
C VAL A 47 9.74 1.35 -18.94
N LYS A 48 10.33 2.55 -19.01
CA LYS A 48 11.78 2.72 -18.99
C LYS A 48 12.38 2.31 -17.64
N ASP A 49 11.66 2.57 -16.55
CA ASP A 49 12.11 2.30 -15.19
C ASP A 49 10.97 1.74 -14.34
N ILE A 50 10.95 0.41 -14.18
CA ILE A 50 9.97 -0.29 -13.36
C ILE A 50 10.22 -0.08 -11.85
N SER A 51 11.42 0.34 -11.45
CA SER A 51 11.76 0.53 -10.03
C SER A 51 10.95 1.65 -9.38
N GLN A 52 10.60 2.68 -10.15
CA GLN A 52 9.74 3.78 -9.67
C GLN A 52 8.33 3.26 -9.35
N TYR A 53 7.81 2.34 -10.16
CA TYR A 53 6.51 1.71 -9.88
C TYR A 53 6.59 0.84 -8.62
N ARG A 54 7.64 0.02 -8.46
CA ARG A 54 7.84 -0.76 -7.23
C ARG A 54 7.83 0.13 -5.99
N LYS A 55 8.52 1.27 -6.06
CA LYS A 55 8.57 2.25 -4.98
C LYS A 55 7.21 2.88 -4.69
N ALA A 56 6.45 3.22 -5.73
CA ALA A 56 5.11 3.76 -5.55
C ALA A 56 4.11 2.73 -5.00
N PHE A 57 4.28 1.45 -5.34
CA PHE A 57 3.48 0.37 -4.76
C PHE A 57 3.84 0.10 -3.30
N SER A 58 5.11 0.20 -2.90
CA SER A 58 5.50 -0.05 -1.51
C SER A 58 4.93 0.97 -0.51
N THR A 59 4.47 2.13 -0.99
CA THR A 59 3.81 3.16 -0.19
C THR A 59 2.29 3.24 -0.43
N ALA A 60 1.78 2.62 -1.49
CA ALA A 60 0.37 2.66 -1.84
C ALA A 60 -0.45 1.62 -1.07
N ASP A 61 -1.71 1.97 -0.79
CA ASP A 61 -2.73 1.02 -0.33
C ASP A 61 -3.65 0.68 -1.52
N MET A 62 -3.48 -0.52 -2.07
CA MET A 62 -4.28 -0.99 -3.22
C MET A 62 -5.47 -1.86 -2.79
N THR A 63 -5.78 -1.94 -1.49
CA THR A 63 -6.91 -2.70 -0.95
C THR A 63 -8.22 -2.33 -1.64
N LYS A 64 -8.42 -1.04 -1.94
CA LYS A 64 -9.62 -0.52 -2.60
C LYS A 64 -9.80 -0.99 -4.06
N PHE A 65 -8.79 -1.61 -4.65
CA PHE A 65 -8.84 -2.16 -6.02
C PHE A 65 -8.94 -3.69 -6.03
N ARG A 66 -8.99 -4.31 -4.85
CA ARG A 66 -8.96 -5.77 -4.71
C ARG A 66 -10.37 -6.31 -4.71
N TYR A 67 -10.65 -7.37 -5.47
CA TYR A 67 -11.89 -8.13 -5.30
C TYR A 67 -11.70 -9.22 -4.24
N LYS A 68 -12.82 -9.74 -3.76
CA LYS A 68 -12.82 -10.84 -2.78
C LYS A 68 -12.22 -12.12 -3.37
N ASP A 69 -12.73 -12.54 -4.52
CA ASP A 69 -12.64 -13.89 -5.07
C ASP A 69 -11.81 -13.99 -6.36
N LYS A 70 -11.48 -12.85 -6.98
CA LYS A 70 -10.69 -12.81 -8.23
C LYS A 70 -9.65 -11.71 -8.27
N SER A 71 -8.61 -11.91 -9.09
CA SER A 71 -7.65 -10.85 -9.37
C SER A 71 -8.33 -9.70 -10.10
N ASN A 72 -7.85 -8.48 -9.83
CA ASN A 72 -8.19 -7.29 -10.61
C ASN A 72 -6.99 -6.90 -11.47
N PHE A 73 -7.24 -6.32 -12.64
CA PHE A 73 -6.20 -5.77 -13.50
C PHE A 73 -6.39 -4.26 -13.59
N ILE A 74 -5.33 -3.53 -13.23
CA ILE A 74 -5.29 -2.08 -13.37
C ILE A 74 -4.29 -1.72 -14.46
N GLU A 75 -4.57 -0.62 -15.16
CA GLU A 75 -3.76 -0.14 -16.26
C GLU A 75 -3.37 1.32 -16.02
N PHE A 76 -2.09 1.61 -16.23
CA PHE A 76 -1.55 2.95 -16.17
C PHE A 76 -1.66 3.62 -17.54
N LEU A 77 -1.63 4.96 -17.58
CA LEU A 77 -1.71 5.76 -18.81
C LEU A 77 -0.71 5.37 -19.91
N ASN A 78 0.43 4.80 -19.53
CA ASN A 78 1.47 4.33 -20.46
C ASN A 78 1.30 2.87 -20.90
N GLY A 79 0.18 2.21 -20.53
CA GLY A 79 -0.11 0.83 -20.87
C GLY A 79 0.50 -0.22 -19.92
N LEU A 80 1.22 0.20 -18.86
CA LEU A 80 1.67 -0.74 -17.84
C LEU A 80 0.45 -1.36 -17.14
N LYS A 81 0.38 -2.69 -17.16
CA LYS A 81 -0.67 -3.51 -16.55
C LYS A 81 -0.13 -4.17 -15.30
N VAL A 82 -0.94 -4.09 -14.24
CA VAL A 82 -0.64 -4.69 -12.95
C VAL A 82 -1.81 -5.57 -12.54
N GLU A 83 -1.50 -6.81 -12.18
CA GLU A 83 -2.46 -7.68 -11.53
C GLU A 83 -2.42 -7.42 -10.02
N ILE A 84 -3.59 -7.13 -9.46
CA ILE A 84 -3.83 -7.04 -8.03
C ILE A 84 -4.49 -8.35 -7.61
N PHE A 85 -3.82 -9.16 -6.79
CA PHE A 85 -4.36 -10.45 -6.37
C PHE A 85 -5.60 -10.28 -5.48
N SER A 86 -6.53 -11.23 -5.54
CA SER A 86 -7.75 -11.26 -4.71
C SER A 86 -7.47 -11.33 -3.21
N ALA A 87 -8.45 -10.92 -2.40
CA ALA A 87 -8.38 -11.08 -0.95
C ALA A 87 -8.19 -12.55 -0.55
N GLU A 88 -8.88 -13.48 -1.22
CA GLU A 88 -8.74 -14.92 -0.96
C GLU A 88 -7.34 -15.44 -1.24
N GLN A 89 -6.70 -15.00 -2.33
CA GLN A 89 -5.31 -15.38 -2.63
C GLN A 89 -4.35 -14.90 -1.53
N LEU A 90 -4.55 -13.68 -1.03
CA LEU A 90 -3.75 -13.12 0.06
C LEU A 90 -3.95 -13.91 1.37
N ILE A 91 -5.20 -14.22 1.72
CA ILE A 91 -5.53 -14.99 2.92
C ILE A 91 -4.89 -16.39 2.87
N ARG A 92 -4.93 -17.07 1.71
CA ARG A 92 -4.26 -18.38 1.53
C ARG A 92 -2.74 -18.29 1.67
N LYS A 93 -2.14 -17.14 1.35
CA LYS A 93 -0.72 -16.82 1.57
C LYS A 93 -0.41 -16.37 3.02
N GLY A 94 -1.40 -16.34 3.92
CA GLY A 94 -1.22 -15.90 5.30
C GLY A 94 -1.19 -14.37 5.49
N VAL A 95 -1.56 -13.60 4.46
CA VAL A 95 -1.62 -12.14 4.52
C VAL A 95 -2.95 -11.72 5.15
N LYS A 96 -2.91 -10.86 6.17
CA LYS A 96 -4.13 -10.29 6.77
C LYS A 96 -4.73 -9.27 5.80
N VAL A 97 -6.02 -9.42 5.51
CA VAL A 97 -6.77 -8.51 4.62
C VAL A 97 -7.98 -7.96 5.37
N ASN A 98 -8.21 -6.65 5.27
CA ASN A 98 -9.45 -6.03 5.74
C ASN A 98 -10.51 -6.14 4.64
N LEU A 99 -11.47 -7.05 4.83
CA LEU A 99 -12.53 -7.33 3.86
C LEU A 99 -13.55 -6.20 3.72
N ASP A 100 -13.63 -5.26 4.67
CA ASP A 100 -14.57 -4.14 4.59
C ASP A 100 -14.10 -3.04 3.60
N ARG A 101 -12.83 -3.12 3.17
CA ARG A 101 -12.18 -2.12 2.31
C ARG A 101 -11.98 -2.59 0.87
N ILE A 102 -12.43 -3.79 0.52
CA ILE A 102 -12.27 -4.38 -0.82
C ILE A 102 -13.47 -4.06 -1.72
N LEU A 103 -13.32 -4.28 -3.03
CA LEU A 103 -14.40 -4.16 -4.00
C LEU A 103 -15.39 -5.32 -3.86
N VAL A 104 -16.65 -4.97 -3.63
CA VAL A 104 -17.78 -5.92 -3.55
C VAL A 104 -18.47 -6.10 -4.92
N ARG A 105 -18.28 -5.15 -5.84
CA ARG A 105 -18.86 -5.17 -7.19
C ARG A 105 -17.86 -4.70 -8.22
N GLU A 106 -17.98 -5.23 -9.43
CA GLU A 106 -17.18 -4.77 -10.57
C GLU A 106 -17.43 -3.29 -10.86
N PHE A 107 -16.34 -2.52 -10.90
CA PHE A 107 -16.38 -1.15 -11.34
C PHE A 107 -16.21 -1.10 -12.87
N LYS A 108 -17.28 -0.77 -13.60
CA LYS A 108 -17.33 -0.82 -15.07
C LYS A 108 -16.56 0.31 -15.76
N GLU A 109 -16.33 1.43 -15.09
CA GLU A 109 -15.76 2.63 -15.72
C GLU A 109 -14.22 2.63 -15.76
N GLY A 110 -13.58 1.58 -15.24
CA GLY A 110 -12.12 1.45 -15.23
C GLY A 110 -11.42 2.49 -14.33
N TYR A 111 -10.18 2.21 -13.95
CA TYR A 111 -9.35 3.17 -13.24
C TYR A 111 -8.28 3.69 -14.18
N VAL A 112 -8.20 5.01 -14.32
CA VAL A 112 -7.06 5.64 -15.01
C VAL A 112 -6.02 5.98 -13.96
N LEU A 113 -4.90 5.26 -13.98
CA LEU A 113 -3.82 5.45 -13.03
C LEU A 113 -2.60 6.09 -13.71
N LYS A 114 -1.89 6.93 -12.97
CA LYS A 114 -0.59 7.44 -13.36
C LYS A 114 0.38 7.42 -12.19
N LEU A 115 1.66 7.36 -12.49
CA LEU A 115 2.69 7.65 -11.50
C LEU A 115 2.73 9.16 -11.24
N SER A 116 3.02 9.58 -10.02
CA SER A 116 3.33 10.97 -9.71
C SER A 116 4.65 11.41 -10.35
N ASP A 117 4.82 12.71 -10.56
CA ASP A 117 6.00 13.26 -11.25
C ASP A 117 7.30 12.99 -10.48
N ASP A 118 7.22 12.79 -9.16
CA ASP A 118 8.34 12.41 -8.29
C ASP A 118 8.57 10.89 -8.18
N GLY A 119 7.74 10.08 -8.84
CA GLY A 119 7.84 8.62 -8.87
C GLY A 119 7.46 7.91 -7.56
N ASN A 120 6.92 8.62 -6.57
CA ASN A 120 6.70 8.07 -5.22
C ASN A 120 5.26 7.59 -4.96
N TYR A 121 4.30 7.98 -5.81
CA TYR A 121 2.87 7.75 -5.56
C TYR A 121 2.14 7.29 -6.82
N ILE A 122 1.10 6.50 -6.59
CA ILE A 122 0.11 6.13 -7.61
C ILE A 122 -1.06 7.10 -7.51
N LEU A 123 -1.33 7.83 -8.58
CA LEU A 123 -2.40 8.80 -8.67
C LEU A 123 -3.56 8.22 -9.48
N GLN A 124 -4.75 8.21 -8.90
CA GLN A 124 -5.98 7.92 -9.61
C GLN A 124 -6.49 9.21 -10.26
N GLN A 125 -6.58 9.23 -11.59
CA GLN A 125 -7.23 10.32 -12.31
C GLN A 125 -8.74 10.09 -12.33
N PHE A 126 -9.49 11.06 -11.79
CA PHE A 126 -10.92 11.16 -12.05
C PHE A 126 -11.10 11.88 -13.38
N THR A 127 -11.73 11.25 -14.36
CA THR A 127 -12.10 11.94 -15.60
C THR A 127 -13.12 13.04 -15.29
N ALA A 128 -13.03 14.18 -15.99
CA ALA A 128 -13.89 15.35 -15.76
C ALA A 128 -15.41 15.06 -15.89
N VAL A 129 -15.77 13.94 -16.52
CA VAL A 129 -17.16 13.48 -16.69
C VAL A 129 -17.82 13.18 -15.35
N GLU A 130 -17.09 12.63 -14.37
CA GLU A 130 -17.66 12.27 -13.06
C GLU A 130 -18.03 13.52 -12.23
N PHE A 131 -17.27 14.61 -12.32
CA PHE A 131 -17.55 15.85 -11.57
C PHE A 131 -18.86 16.53 -12.01
N LYS A 132 -19.20 16.48 -13.31
CA LYS A 132 -20.49 17.00 -13.79
C LYS A 132 -21.67 16.19 -13.25
N SER A 133 -21.55 14.87 -13.18
CA SER A 133 -22.64 13.99 -12.72
C SER A 133 -22.96 14.15 -11.22
N ARG A 134 -21.96 14.47 -10.38
CA ARG A 134 -22.15 14.69 -8.93
C ARG A 134 -22.67 16.09 -8.58
N LYS A 135 -22.41 17.10 -9.42
CA LYS A 135 -22.98 18.46 -9.23
C LYS A 135 -24.47 18.55 -9.57
N LEU A 136 -24.99 17.64 -10.39
CA LEU A 136 -26.40 17.62 -10.80
C LEU A 136 -27.31 16.80 -9.88
N LYS A 137 -26.78 16.23 -8.79
CA LYS A 137 -27.52 15.45 -7.78
C LYS A 137 -27.50 16.09 -6.39
N LYS A 138 -27.45 17.42 -6.31
CA LYS A 138 -27.71 18.17 -5.08
C LYS A 138 -29.00 18.96 -5.22
#